data_AF-A0A645ARD0-F1
#
_entry.id   AF-A0A645ARD0-F1
#
_cell.length_a   1.000
_cell.length_b   1.000
_cell.length_c   1.000
_cell.angle_alpha   90.00
_cell.angle_beta   90.00
_cell.angle_gamma   90.00
#
_symmetry.space_group_name_H-M   'P 1'
#
loop_
_entity.id
_entity.type
_entity.pdbx_description
1 polymer ?
#
loop_
_entity_poly.entity_id
_entity_poly.type
_entity_poly.pdbx_seq_one_letter_code
_entity_poly.pdbx_strand_id
1 'polypeptide(L)'
;MAIGPVIMMRNVAATTKQYKIPTVVSLNPIMVDGTGMCGGCRVSVGDETKFACVDGPEFDAHQVDFDALISRQKMYLPHEKKHSDHCENHGKGGCKCHSH
;
A
#
# COMPACT_ATOMS: atom_id res chain seq x y z
N MET A 1 7.11 14.41 7.08
CA MET A 1 6.02 13.49 6.70
C MET A 1 6.11 13.23 5.21
N ALA A 2 5.87 12.00 4.75
CA ALA A 2 5.83 11.65 3.33
C ALA A 2 4.60 10.81 2.99
N ILE A 3 3.94 11.13 1.88
CA ILE A 3 2.72 10.48 1.39
C ILE A 3 2.84 10.37 -0.12
N GLY A 4 2.77 9.17 -0.68
CA GLY A 4 2.86 8.95 -2.11
C GLY A 4 3.20 7.51 -2.47
N PRO A 5 3.79 7.24 -3.64
CA PRO A 5 4.20 5.89 -4.03
C PRO A 5 5.19 5.29 -3.02
N VAL A 6 5.12 3.99 -2.75
CA VAL A 6 5.97 3.33 -1.74
C VAL A 6 7.46 3.52 -2.03
N ILE A 7 7.85 3.53 -3.30
CA ILE A 7 9.24 3.80 -3.71
C ILE A 7 9.69 5.22 -3.34
N MET A 8 8.79 6.21 -3.44
CA MET A 8 9.07 7.58 -3.04
C MET A 8 9.23 7.65 -1.51
N MET A 9 8.31 7.03 -0.77
CA MET A 9 8.37 6.98 0.70
C MET A 9 9.64 6.30 1.20
N ARG A 10 10.06 5.19 0.57
CA ARG A 10 11.33 4.50 0.85
C ARG A 10 12.53 5.42 0.66
N ASN A 11 12.59 6.14 -0.45
CA ASN A 11 13.71 7.03 -0.76
C ASN A 11 13.75 8.24 0.19
N VAL A 12 12.60 8.79 0.56
CA VAL A 12 12.52 9.85 1.58
C VAL A 12 13.01 9.32 2.93
N ALA A 13 12.56 8.14 3.36
CA ALA A 13 12.99 7.51 4.60
C ALA A 13 14.51 7.28 4.65
N ALA A 14 15.10 6.79 3.55
CA ALA A 14 16.55 6.59 3.43
C ALA A 14 17.31 7.93 3.51
N THR A 15 16.80 8.96 2.83
CA THR A 15 17.43 10.29 2.80
C THR A 15 17.37 10.99 4.16
N THR A 16 16.30 10.83 4.93
CA THR A 16 16.16 11.48 6.24
C THR A 16 16.88 10.73 7.35
N LYS A 17 17.10 9.41 7.19
CA LYS A 17 17.81 8.56 8.16
C LYS A 17 19.25 9.01 8.41
N GLN A 18 19.98 9.39 7.36
CA GLN A 18 21.36 9.92 7.49
C GLN A 18 21.44 11.22 8.30
N TYR A 19 20.39 12.05 8.25
CA TYR A 19 20.32 13.31 9.00
C TYR A 19 19.64 13.15 10.36
N LYS A 20 19.26 11.92 10.75
CA LYS A 20 18.53 11.62 11.99
C LYS A 20 17.24 12.45 12.13
N ILE A 21 16.60 12.77 11.01
CA ILE A 21 15.36 13.55 11.00
C ILE A 21 14.19 12.58 11.22
N PRO A 22 13.39 12.75 12.29
CA PRO A 22 12.23 11.90 12.53
C PRO A 22 11.26 12.01 11.35
N THR A 23 10.91 10.87 10.75
CA THR A 23 10.13 10.84 9.51
C THR A 23 8.97 9.88 9.66
N VAL A 24 7.76 10.42 9.49
CA VAL A 24 6.52 9.64 9.44
C VAL A 24 6.09 9.43 7.99
N VAL A 25 5.67 8.22 7.65
CA VAL A 25 5.10 7.85 6.35
C VAL A 25 3.67 7.37 6.53
N SER A 26 2.80 7.74 5.58
CA SER A 26 1.44 7.20 5.50
C SER A 26 1.43 6.03 4.51
N LEU A 27 1.36 4.81 5.02
CA LEU A 27 1.45 3.60 4.20
C LEU A 27 0.13 3.34 3.46
N ASN A 28 0.25 2.82 2.24
CA ASN A 28 -0.86 2.45 1.36
C ASN A 28 -0.86 0.95 1.01
N PRO A 29 -0.94 0.03 1.99
CA PRO A 29 -1.10 -1.38 1.70
C PRO A 29 -2.49 -1.67 1.12
N ILE A 30 -2.66 -2.85 0.52
CA ILE A 30 -3.97 -3.33 0.08
C ILE A 30 -4.88 -3.46 1.32
N MET A 31 -6.09 -2.91 1.24
CA MET A 31 -7.11 -2.99 2.29
C MET A 31 -8.35 -3.70 1.75
N VAL A 32 -9.03 -4.45 2.62
CA VAL A 32 -10.28 -5.17 2.28
C VAL A 32 -11.40 -4.74 3.22
N ASP A 33 -11.24 -5.03 4.51
CA ASP A 33 -12.22 -4.75 5.56
C ASP A 33 -12.05 -3.36 6.19
N GLY A 34 -10.81 -2.92 6.41
CA GLY A 34 -10.50 -1.64 7.05
C GLY A 34 -10.77 -1.59 8.55
N THR A 35 -11.17 -2.69 9.19
CA THR A 35 -11.53 -2.76 10.62
C THR A 35 -10.64 -3.69 11.44
N GLY A 36 -9.61 -4.28 10.83
CA GLY A 36 -8.60 -5.09 11.53
C GLY A 36 -8.94 -6.58 11.66
N MET A 37 -9.96 -7.07 10.95
CA MET A 37 -10.37 -8.47 10.94
C MET A 37 -9.64 -9.33 9.90
N CYS A 38 -9.24 -8.76 8.75
CA CYS A 38 -8.70 -9.57 7.64
C CYS A 38 -7.17 -9.65 7.56
N GLY A 39 -6.44 -8.68 8.12
CA GLY A 39 -4.96 -8.63 8.03
C GLY A 39 -4.40 -8.44 6.60
N GLY A 40 -5.25 -8.01 5.65
CA GLY A 40 -4.84 -7.66 4.29
C GLY A 40 -3.86 -6.49 4.27
N CYS A 41 -4.11 -5.51 5.14
CA CYS A 41 -3.32 -4.28 5.30
C CYS A 41 -2.10 -4.44 6.22
N ARG A 42 -1.68 -5.68 6.53
CA ARG A 42 -0.55 -5.92 7.43
C ARG A 42 0.76 -5.36 6.88
N VAL A 43 1.54 -4.78 7.77
CA VAL A 43 2.85 -4.18 7.52
C VAL A 43 3.81 -4.60 8.63
N SER A 44 5.08 -4.79 8.30
CA SER A 44 6.13 -5.06 9.29
C SER A 44 6.78 -3.74 9.66
N VAL A 45 6.74 -3.41 10.96
CA VAL A 45 7.31 -2.18 11.52
C VAL A 45 8.18 -2.59 12.70
N GLY A 46 9.50 -2.45 12.55
CA GLY A 46 10.47 -3.03 13.47
C GLY A 46 10.36 -4.55 13.48
N ASP A 47 10.26 -5.14 14.67
CA ASP A 47 10.12 -6.59 14.87
C ASP A 47 8.65 -7.05 14.98
N GLU A 48 7.69 -6.14 14.81
CA GLU A 48 6.26 -6.42 14.97
C GLU A 48 5.50 -6.33 13.65
N THR A 49 4.49 -7.19 13.52
CA THR A 49 3.49 -7.07 12.45
C THR A 49 2.33 -6.21 12.95
N LYS A 50 2.03 -5.13 12.22
CA LYS A 50 0.96 -4.17 12.51
C LYS A 50 -0.08 -4.15 11.40
N PHE A 51 -1.29 -3.71 11.70
CA PHE A 51 -2.37 -3.55 10.71
C PHE A 51 -2.58 -2.07 10.40
N ALA A 52 -2.29 -1.65 9.17
CA ALA A 52 -2.34 -0.23 8.81
C ALA A 52 -3.72 0.43 8.98
N CYS A 53 -4.82 -0.33 8.95
CA CYS A 53 -6.17 0.22 9.16
C CYS A 53 -6.53 0.46 10.63
N VAL A 54 -5.84 -0.18 11.59
CA VAL A 54 -6.11 -0.04 13.03
C VAL A 54 -4.94 0.62 13.75
N ASP A 55 -3.73 0.15 13.51
CA ASP A 55 -2.49 0.63 14.14
C ASP A 55 -1.85 1.82 13.40
N GLY A 56 -2.29 2.09 12.17
CA GLY A 56 -1.71 3.08 11.27
C GLY A 56 -2.70 4.19 10.89
N PRO A 57 -2.67 4.70 9.62
CA PRO A 57 -1.77 4.33 8.52
C PRO A 57 -0.37 4.97 8.63
N GLU A 58 -0.18 5.81 9.65
CA GLU A 58 1.04 6.58 9.89
C GLU A 58 2.02 5.78 10.74
N PHE A 59 3.21 5.51 10.20
CA PHE A 59 4.25 4.77 10.88
C PHE A 59 5.60 5.48 10.80
N ASP A 60 6.51 5.12 11.71
CA ASP A 60 7.90 5.54 11.63
C ASP A 60 8.56 4.96 10.37
N ALA A 61 8.91 5.84 9.44
CA ALA A 61 9.49 5.48 8.17
C ALA A 61 10.82 4.74 8.30
N HIS A 62 11.53 4.88 9.42
CA HIS A 62 12.83 4.23 9.63
C HIS A 62 12.72 2.79 10.11
N GLN A 63 11.52 2.36 10.51
CA GLN A 63 11.22 1.02 11.01
C GLN A 63 10.38 0.18 10.03
N VAL A 64 9.81 0.78 8.99
CA VAL A 64 8.97 0.08 8.01
C VAL A 64 9.80 -0.81 7.07
N ASP A 65 9.35 -2.05 6.87
CA ASP A 65 9.83 -2.92 5.79
C ASP A 65 9.16 -2.55 4.46
N PHE A 66 9.83 -1.69 3.68
CA PHE A 66 9.35 -1.26 2.37
C PHE A 66 9.40 -2.36 1.31
N ASP A 67 10.31 -3.32 1.41
CA ASP A 67 10.49 -4.36 0.38
C ASP A 67 9.36 -5.39 0.48
N ALA A 68 8.97 -5.78 1.69
CA ALA A 68 7.77 -6.57 1.93
C ALA A 68 6.50 -5.84 1.43
N LEU A 69 6.36 -4.54 1.73
CA LEU A 69 5.21 -3.74 1.29
C LEU A 69 5.10 -3.66 -0.24
N ILE A 70 6.22 -3.42 -0.94
CA ILE A 70 6.26 -3.37 -2.41
C ILE A 70 5.87 -4.73 -3.01
N SER A 71 6.37 -5.83 -2.46
CA SER A 71 6.00 -7.18 -2.91
C SER A 71 4.50 -7.43 -2.77
N ARG A 72 3.91 -7.03 -1.63
CA ARG A 72 2.48 -7.18 -1.38
C ARG A 72 1.61 -6.36 -2.34
N GLN A 73 2.00 -5.12 -2.67
CA GLN A 73 1.26 -4.30 -3.63
C GLN A 73 1.20 -4.92 -5.03
N LYS A 74 2.20 -5.74 -5.40
CA LYS A 74 2.25 -6.37 -6.72
C LYS A 74 1.39 -7.63 -6.84
N MET A 75 0.83 -8.12 -5.73
CA MET A 75 0.11 -9.41 -5.67
C MET A 75 -1.05 -9.49 -6.68
N TYR A 76 -1.79 -8.40 -6.88
CA TYR A 76 -2.98 -8.38 -7.75
C TYR A 76 -2.75 -7.81 -9.14
N LEU A 77 -1.52 -7.41 -9.51
CA LEU A 77 -1.22 -6.85 -10.84
C LEU A 77 -1.77 -7.68 -12.02
N PRO A 78 -1.71 -9.03 -12.03
CA PRO A 78 -2.30 -9.82 -13.12
C PRO A 78 -3.82 -9.71 -13.20
N HIS A 79 -4.50 -9.57 -12.06
CA HIS A 79 -5.95 -9.44 -11.97
C HIS A 79 -6.38 -8.01 -12.34
N GLU A 80 -5.67 -7.01 -11.83
CA GLU A 80 -5.85 -5.60 -12.17
C GLU A 80 -5.66 -5.36 -13.66
N LYS A 81 -4.62 -5.94 -14.28
CA LYS A 81 -4.39 -5.85 -15.72
C LYS A 81 -5.52 -6.49 -16.51
N LYS A 82 -5.93 -7.73 -16.17
CA LYS A 82 -7.08 -8.38 -16.82
C LYS A 82 -8.36 -7.53 -16.70
N HIS A 83 -8.56 -6.90 -15.55
CA HIS A 83 -9.70 -6.02 -15.34
C HIS A 83 -9.61 -4.74 -16.18
N SER A 84 -8.45 -4.09 -16.23
CA SER A 84 -8.19 -2.92 -17.09
C SER A 84 -8.42 -3.26 -18.56
N ASP A 85 -7.81 -4.34 -19.04
CA ASP A 85 -7.94 -4.80 -20.43
C ASP A 85 -9.41 -5.12 -20.76
N HIS A 86 -10.14 -5.76 -19.85
CA HIS A 86 -11.58 -6.01 -20.02
C HIS A 86 -12.38 -4.69 -20.09
N CYS A 87 -12.10 -3.74 -19.21
CA CYS A 87 -12.80 -2.45 -19.16
C CYS A 87 -12.49 -1.56 -20.38
N GLU A 88 -11.24 -1.56 -20.87
CA GLU A 88 -10.82 -0.82 -22.07
C GLU A 88 -11.45 -1.38 -23.34
N ASN A 89 -11.52 -2.71 -23.47
CA ASN A 89 -12.12 -3.37 -24.62
C ASN A 89 -13.66 -3.23 -24.67
N HIS A 90 -14.31 -3.02 -23.52
CA HIS A 90 -15.73 -2.66 -23.42
C HIS A 90 -15.94 -1.15 -23.46
N GLY A 91 -15.41 -0.50 -24.50
CA GLY A 91 -15.62 0.92 -24.77
C GLY A 91 -17.12 1.29 -24.75
N LYS A 92 -17.47 2.27 -23.91
CA LYS A 92 -18.80 2.91 -23.83
C LYS A 92 -19.96 1.97 -23.47
N GLY A 93 -20.06 1.60 -22.19
CA GLY A 93 -21.35 1.25 -21.57
C GLY A 93 -21.77 -0.22 -21.55
N GLY A 94 -20.84 -1.17 -21.64
CA GLY A 94 -21.16 -2.61 -21.71
C GLY A 94 -20.53 -3.54 -20.68
N CYS A 95 -19.75 -3.06 -19.70
CA CYS A 95 -19.20 -3.93 -18.64
C CYS A 95 -20.33 -4.29 -17.67
N LYS A 96 -20.71 -5.58 -17.60
CA LYS A 96 -21.66 -6.11 -16.57
C LYS A 96 -21.20 -5.86 -15.11
N CYS A 97 -19.97 -5.39 -14.97
CA CYS A 97 -19.27 -4.96 -13.76
C CYS A 97 -19.91 -3.74 -13.09
N HIS A 98 -20.69 -2.95 -13.85
CA HIS A 98 -21.43 -1.77 -13.37
C HIS A 98 -22.96 -2.01 -13.33
N SER A 99 -23.41 -3.26 -13.40
CA SER A 99 -24.84 -3.62 -13.51
C SER A 99 -25.49 -4.05 -12.18
N HIS A 100 -24.99 -3.56 -11.05
CA HIS A 100 -25.63 -3.69 -9.75
C HIS A 100 -25.69 -2.34 -9.04
#